data_AF-A0A524MVR7-F1
#
_entry.id   AF-A0A524MVR7-F1
#
_cell.length_a   1.000
_cell.length_b   1.000
_cell.length_c   1.000
_cell.angle_alpha   90.00
_cell.angle_beta   90.00
_cell.angle_gamma   90.00
#
_symmetry.space_group_name_H-M   'P 1'
#
loop_
_entity.id
_entity.type
_entity.pdbx_description
1 polymer ?
#
loop_
_entity_poly.entity_id
_entity_poly.type
_entity_poly.pdbx_seq_one_letter_code
_entity_poly.pdbx_strand_id
1 'polypeptide(L)'
;MSGRPPSYDKIVAAALEVFDQYDTAITLRQLYYRLVSRLLIPNTVNSYKRLSRIMVKAREEEAVPVNCLEDRSRRILGRGDTGYDSAEEYLKQKLSGLQDSWKGFTMLMWEEQPVYLLISLEKDALSRLVSRVANQYSVRTFPTRGYPSFSYVQIMANYMQTRLNGKPTILLYFGDFDPSGVDIERDLEDRLGRYGAKDFEVKRIALTAEQIRHYSLPPMPVKRSDARAESFMATHGDSSVELDALDPNLLQEMVEKTILENIDAHKWNARVRKIENLQKWIKDKLEDIEKVIDDEIESLEDS
;
A
#
# COMPACT_ATOMS: atom_id res chain seq x y z
N MET A 1 5.27 -12.00 34.53
CA MET A 1 6.30 -13.06 34.59
C MET A 1 7.58 -12.53 33.94
N SER A 2 8.57 -12.10 34.71
CA SER A 2 9.89 -11.68 34.18
C SER A 2 10.78 -12.90 33.97
N GLY A 3 10.57 -13.59 32.86
CA GLY A 3 11.45 -14.68 32.42
C GLY A 3 12.83 -14.14 32.04
N ARG A 4 13.87 -14.95 32.30
CA ARG A 4 15.25 -14.69 31.87
C ARG A 4 15.25 -14.36 30.37
N PRO A 5 15.95 -13.30 29.92
CA PRO A 5 15.94 -12.94 28.51
C PRO A 5 16.44 -14.12 27.66
N PRO A 6 15.79 -14.45 26.53
CA PRO A 6 16.12 -15.63 25.72
C PRO A 6 17.59 -15.60 25.27
N SER A 7 18.21 -16.77 25.17
CA SER A 7 19.61 -16.93 24.74
C SER A 7 19.80 -16.51 23.27
N TYR A 8 21.05 -16.24 22.90
CA TYR A 8 21.46 -15.89 21.55
C TYR A 8 20.96 -16.92 20.53
N ASP A 9 21.27 -18.21 20.76
CA ASP A 9 20.94 -19.31 19.85
C ASP A 9 19.42 -19.43 19.64
N LYS A 10 18.64 -19.23 20.71
CA LYS A 10 17.17 -19.30 20.63
C LYS A 10 16.58 -18.17 19.79
N ILE A 11 17.19 -16.98 19.82
CA ILE A 11 16.77 -15.85 18.98
C ILE A 11 17.17 -16.10 17.53
N VAL A 12 18.37 -16.61 17.27
CA VAL A 12 18.87 -16.89 15.92
C VAL A 12 18.03 -17.98 15.22
N ALA A 13 17.75 -19.10 15.91
CA ALA A 13 16.91 -20.16 15.38
C ALA A 13 15.50 -19.66 15.03
N ALA A 14 14.88 -18.90 15.93
CA ALA A 14 13.57 -18.32 15.67
C ALA A 14 13.58 -17.26 14.55
N ALA A 15 14.69 -16.55 14.37
CA ALA A 15 14.84 -15.61 13.26
C ALA A 15 14.94 -16.33 11.92
N LEU A 16 15.69 -17.44 11.84
CA LEU A 16 15.78 -18.27 10.62
C LEU A 16 14.40 -18.81 10.20
N GLU A 17 13.61 -19.34 11.14
CA GLU A 17 12.24 -19.77 10.86
C GLU A 17 11.35 -18.63 10.38
N VAL A 18 11.59 -17.41 10.85
CA VAL A 18 10.84 -16.24 10.39
C VAL A 18 11.29 -15.87 8.98
N PHE A 19 12.58 -15.91 8.67
CA PHE A 19 13.10 -15.60 7.34
C PHE A 19 12.62 -16.60 6.28
N ASP A 20 12.55 -17.89 6.60
CA ASP A 20 12.07 -18.95 5.70
C ASP A 20 10.59 -18.79 5.30
N GLN A 21 9.83 -17.98 6.05
CA GLN A 21 8.42 -17.67 5.75
C GLN A 21 8.25 -16.52 4.76
N TYR A 22 9.33 -15.90 4.28
CA TYR A 22 9.27 -14.78 3.35
C TYR A 22 10.19 -15.02 2.16
N ASP A 23 9.65 -14.83 0.96
CA ASP A 23 10.44 -14.85 -0.30
C ASP A 23 11.37 -13.61 -0.44
N THR A 24 11.31 -12.67 0.49
CA THR A 24 12.05 -11.39 0.45
C THR A 24 12.56 -10.98 1.83
N ALA A 25 13.62 -10.15 1.84
CA ALA A 25 14.19 -9.61 3.06
C ALA A 25 13.16 -8.76 3.84
N ILE A 26 13.15 -8.92 5.17
CA ILE A 26 12.23 -8.20 6.07
C ILE A 26 12.98 -7.14 6.87
N THR A 27 12.27 -6.14 7.37
CA THR A 27 12.90 -5.14 8.25
C THR A 27 13.15 -5.71 9.65
N LEU A 28 14.16 -5.19 10.36
CA LEU A 28 14.42 -5.54 11.77
C LEU A 28 13.19 -5.34 12.66
N ARG A 29 12.35 -4.34 12.34
CA ARG A 29 11.10 -4.07 13.04
C ARG A 29 10.04 -5.15 12.79
N GLN A 30 9.95 -5.68 11.57
CA GLN A 30 9.06 -6.80 11.27
C GLN A 30 9.51 -8.07 12.01
N LEU A 31 10.81 -8.39 11.97
CA LEU A 31 11.36 -9.51 12.73
C LEU A 31 11.06 -9.36 14.24
N TYR A 32 11.29 -8.16 14.78
CA TYR A 32 10.98 -7.84 16.18
C TYR A 32 9.53 -8.18 16.55
N TYR A 33 8.56 -7.69 15.76
CA TYR A 33 7.15 -7.97 16.05
C TYR A 33 6.77 -9.44 15.87
N ARG A 34 7.37 -10.16 14.92
CA ARG A 34 7.17 -11.61 14.80
C ARG A 34 7.67 -12.34 16.06
N LEU A 35 8.83 -11.97 16.59
CA LEU A 35 9.36 -12.57 17.82
C LEU A 35 8.56 -12.15 19.07
N VAL A 36 8.00 -10.93 19.12
CA VAL A 36 7.06 -10.50 20.16
C VAL A 36 5.75 -11.30 20.09
N SER A 37 5.19 -11.49 18.89
CA SER A 37 3.94 -12.24 18.69
C SER A 37 4.07 -13.73 19.08
N ARG A 38 5.28 -14.29 18.93
CA ARG A 38 5.63 -15.65 19.40
C ARG A 38 5.98 -15.71 20.90
N LEU A 39 5.78 -14.61 21.66
CA LEU A 39 6.10 -14.48 23.08
C LEU A 39 7.58 -14.79 23.42
N LEU A 40 8.48 -14.69 22.43
CA LEU A 40 9.91 -14.98 22.60
C LEU A 40 10.64 -13.80 23.24
N ILE A 41 10.28 -12.56 22.88
CA ILE A 41 10.86 -11.34 23.44
C ILE A 41 9.75 -10.39 23.90
N PRO A 42 9.96 -9.61 24.97
CA PRO A 42 8.96 -8.66 25.44
C PRO A 42 8.92 -7.42 24.56
N ASN A 43 7.73 -6.83 24.40
CA ASN A 43 7.54 -5.62 23.59
C ASN A 43 8.07 -4.37 24.32
N THR A 44 9.39 -4.17 24.31
CA THR A 44 10.07 -3.07 24.99
C THR A 44 11.20 -2.51 24.13
N VAL A 45 11.48 -1.21 24.26
CA VAL A 45 12.60 -0.54 23.58
C VAL A 45 13.94 -1.24 23.85
N ASN A 46 14.15 -1.73 25.08
CA ASN A 46 15.36 -2.47 25.45
C ASN A 46 15.50 -3.79 24.70
N SER A 47 14.39 -4.50 24.46
CA SER A 47 14.40 -5.75 23.71
C SER A 47 14.63 -5.53 22.23
N TYR A 48 14.09 -4.44 21.67
CA TYR A 48 14.40 -4.03 20.31
C TYR A 48 15.89 -3.72 20.13
N LYS A 49 16.48 -2.93 21.02
CA LYS A 49 17.93 -2.63 21.02
C LYS A 49 18.77 -3.89 21.17
N ARG A 50 18.34 -4.84 22.01
CA ARG A 50 19.03 -6.13 22.19
C ARG A 50 18.95 -6.99 20.93
N LEU A 51 17.77 -7.12 20.32
CA LEU A 51 17.60 -7.85 19.05
C LEU A 51 18.45 -7.24 17.95
N SER A 52 18.49 -5.91 17.84
CA SER A 52 19.36 -5.21 16.88
C SER A 52 20.82 -5.63 17.03
N ARG A 53 21.35 -5.69 18.26
CA ARG A 53 22.74 -6.12 18.50
C ARG A 53 22.96 -7.59 18.17
N ILE A 54 22.01 -8.45 18.53
CA ILE A 54 22.08 -9.89 18.25
C ILE A 54 22.07 -10.16 16.74
N MET A 55 21.24 -9.45 15.96
CA MET A 55 21.16 -9.61 14.51
C MET A 55 22.36 -8.98 13.76
N VAL A 56 23.08 -8.04 14.37
CA VAL A 56 24.38 -7.60 13.84
C VAL A 56 25.40 -8.72 14.04
N LYS A 57 25.57 -9.19 15.27
CA LYS A 57 26.49 -10.27 15.62
C LYS A 57 26.24 -11.55 14.79
N ALA A 58 24.98 -11.96 14.64
CA ALA A 58 24.62 -13.15 13.89
C ALA A 58 24.90 -13.04 12.38
N ARG A 59 24.90 -11.83 11.80
CA ARG A 59 25.30 -11.63 10.40
C ARG A 59 26.82 -11.57 10.24
N GLU A 60 27.53 -10.99 11.21
CA GLU A 60 28.99 -10.98 11.23
C GLU A 60 29.59 -12.38 11.42
N GLU A 61 28.91 -13.25 12.18
CA GLU A 61 29.28 -14.65 12.40
C GLU A 61 28.69 -15.62 11.36
N GLU A 62 28.04 -15.11 10.31
CA GLU A 62 27.36 -15.91 9.26
C GLU A 62 26.29 -16.90 9.78
N ALA A 63 25.81 -16.72 11.01
CA ALA A 63 24.77 -17.54 11.62
C ALA A 63 23.36 -17.27 11.04
N VAL A 64 23.17 -16.14 10.34
CA VAL A 64 22.01 -15.83 9.50
C VAL A 64 22.47 -15.18 8.19
N PRO A 65 21.72 -15.30 7.07
CA PRO A 65 22.11 -14.69 5.80
C PRO A 65 22.34 -13.18 5.92
N VAL A 66 23.43 -12.65 5.35
CA VAL A 66 23.81 -11.23 5.48
C VAL A 66 22.70 -10.28 4.99
N ASN A 67 21.98 -10.69 3.95
CA ASN A 67 20.88 -9.96 3.30
C ASN A 67 19.49 -10.29 3.87
N CYS A 68 19.37 -11.02 4.99
CA CYS A 68 18.06 -11.37 5.58
C CYS A 68 17.26 -10.17 6.10
N LEU A 69 17.93 -9.05 6.38
CA LEU A 69 17.33 -7.83 6.91
C LEU A 69 17.52 -6.64 5.98
N GLU A 70 16.41 -5.98 5.63
CA GLU A 70 16.38 -4.79 4.78
C GLU A 70 16.19 -3.51 5.62
N ASP A 71 17.01 -2.48 5.37
CA ASP A 71 16.85 -1.15 5.98
C ASP A 71 16.15 -0.18 5.02
N ARG A 72 14.81 -0.21 5.05
CA ARG A 72 13.95 0.64 4.21
C ARG A 72 13.99 2.13 4.57
N SER A 73 14.69 2.52 5.64
CA SER A 73 14.76 3.91 6.09
C SER A 73 15.92 4.70 5.48
N ARG A 74 16.92 4.01 4.95
CA ARG A 74 18.08 4.64 4.31
C ARG A 74 17.93 4.54 2.79
N ARG A 75 17.46 5.62 2.17
CA ARG A 75 17.65 5.80 0.72
C ARG A 75 19.13 6.08 0.50
N ILE A 76 19.84 5.18 -0.16
CA ILE A 76 21.14 5.50 -0.76
C ILE A 76 20.83 6.51 -1.87
N LEU A 77 21.24 7.76 -1.65
CA LEU A 77 21.08 8.85 -2.61
C LEU A 77 22.37 8.96 -3.44
N GLY A 78 22.22 9.07 -4.75
CA GLY A 78 23.34 9.05 -5.69
C GLY A 78 23.42 7.71 -6.41
N ARG A 79 23.67 7.76 -7.72
CA ARG A 79 23.75 6.57 -8.57
C ARG A 79 25.04 5.75 -8.30
N GLY A 80 26.06 6.38 -7.71
CA GLY A 80 27.41 5.79 -7.62
C GLY A 80 28.10 5.75 -8.99
N ASP A 81 29.27 5.11 -9.05
CA ASP A 81 29.97 4.80 -10.30
C ASP A 81 29.37 3.53 -10.93
N THR A 82 28.11 3.67 -11.37
CA THR A 82 27.38 2.60 -12.04
C THR A 82 27.33 2.89 -13.54
N GLY A 83 27.99 2.05 -14.32
CA GLY A 83 27.96 2.03 -15.79
C GLY A 83 27.57 0.65 -16.31
N TYR A 84 27.70 0.48 -17.62
CA TYR A 84 27.72 -0.83 -18.27
C TYR A 84 29.18 -1.11 -18.61
N ASP A 85 29.60 -2.38 -18.54
CA ASP A 85 30.99 -2.75 -18.80
C ASP A 85 31.34 -2.59 -20.29
N SER A 86 30.33 -2.63 -21.17
CA SER A 86 30.48 -2.35 -22.60
C SER A 86 29.21 -1.76 -23.24
N ALA A 87 29.36 -1.19 -24.44
CA ALA A 87 28.24 -0.72 -25.25
C ALA A 87 27.33 -1.88 -25.71
N GLU A 88 27.91 -3.07 -25.92
CA GLU A 88 27.19 -4.29 -26.32
C GLU A 88 26.29 -4.80 -25.18
N GLU A 89 26.81 -4.81 -23.94
CA GLU A 89 26.03 -5.18 -22.76
C GLU A 89 24.83 -4.23 -22.55
N TYR A 90 25.06 -2.92 -22.70
CA TYR A 90 24.00 -1.92 -22.66
C TYR A 90 22.89 -2.23 -23.67
N LEU A 91 23.29 -2.47 -24.94
CA LEU A 91 22.34 -2.73 -26.01
C LEU A 91 21.56 -4.02 -25.77
N LYS A 92 22.25 -5.10 -25.37
CA LYS A 92 21.63 -6.39 -25.06
C LYS A 92 20.62 -6.29 -23.92
N GLN A 93 20.95 -5.57 -22.84
CA GLN A 93 20.02 -5.38 -21.73
C GLN A 93 18.81 -4.53 -22.14
N LYS A 94 19.00 -3.50 -22.98
CA LYS A 94 17.89 -2.69 -23.51
C LYS A 94 16.97 -3.47 -24.44
N LEU A 95 17.54 -4.29 -25.32
CA LEU A 95 16.78 -5.16 -26.22
C LEU A 95 15.99 -6.22 -25.44
N SER A 96 16.62 -6.90 -24.48
CA SER A 96 15.93 -7.86 -23.60
C SER A 96 14.81 -7.18 -22.79
N GLY A 97 15.05 -5.99 -22.26
CA GLY A 97 14.03 -5.21 -21.57
C GLY A 97 12.88 -4.78 -22.48
N LEU A 98 13.17 -4.49 -23.76
CA LEU A 98 12.16 -4.17 -24.77
C LEU A 98 11.32 -5.40 -25.11
N GLN A 99 11.94 -6.58 -25.28
CA GLN A 99 11.26 -7.85 -25.58
C GLN A 99 10.25 -8.24 -24.48
N ASP A 100 10.56 -7.96 -23.23
CA ASP A 100 9.66 -8.26 -22.11
C ASP A 100 8.70 -7.12 -21.74
N SER A 101 8.80 -5.97 -22.42
CA SER A 101 8.04 -4.76 -22.09
C SER A 101 6.53 -4.94 -22.20
N TRP A 102 6.06 -5.86 -23.04
CA TRP A 102 4.63 -6.17 -23.21
C TRP A 102 3.97 -6.64 -21.90
N LYS A 103 4.72 -7.32 -21.01
CA LYS A 103 4.23 -7.77 -19.69
C LYS A 103 3.81 -6.60 -18.80
N GLY A 104 4.45 -5.44 -18.99
CA GLY A 104 4.18 -4.21 -18.25
C GLY A 104 3.07 -3.34 -18.86
N PHE A 105 2.53 -3.71 -20.03
CA PHE A 105 1.46 -2.94 -20.65
C PHE A 105 0.18 -3.01 -19.80
N THR A 106 -0.31 -1.84 -19.41
CA THR A 106 -1.53 -1.67 -18.62
C THR A 106 -2.40 -0.57 -19.22
N MET A 107 -3.68 -0.57 -18.88
CA MET A 107 -4.63 0.48 -19.26
C MET A 107 -5.40 0.96 -18.05
N LEU A 108 -6.06 2.12 -18.19
CA LEU A 108 -6.93 2.67 -17.15
C LEU A 108 -8.13 1.74 -16.91
N MET A 109 -8.18 1.02 -15.78
CA MET A 109 -9.23 0.02 -15.53
C MET A 109 -10.62 0.61 -15.32
N TRP A 110 -10.67 1.85 -14.82
CA TRP A 110 -11.90 2.52 -14.38
C TRP A 110 -12.54 3.41 -15.44
N GLU A 111 -11.97 3.51 -16.64
CA GLU A 111 -12.45 4.41 -17.70
C GLU A 111 -13.82 4.01 -18.27
N GLU A 112 -14.16 2.72 -18.32
CA GLU A 112 -15.47 2.25 -18.76
C GLU A 112 -16.46 2.01 -17.59
N GLN A 113 -15.93 1.94 -16.36
CA GLN A 113 -16.73 1.77 -15.16
C GLN A 113 -17.70 2.95 -14.96
N PRO A 114 -18.88 2.72 -14.36
CA PRO A 114 -19.88 3.79 -14.17
C PRO A 114 -19.40 4.90 -13.23
N VAL A 115 -18.57 4.55 -12.25
CA VAL A 115 -18.00 5.47 -11.26
C VAL A 115 -16.48 5.27 -11.17
N TYR A 116 -15.75 6.27 -10.67
CA TYR A 116 -14.38 6.10 -10.18
C TYR A 116 -14.38 5.88 -8.66
N LEU A 117 -13.40 5.12 -8.18
CA LEU A 117 -13.12 5.01 -6.76
C LEU A 117 -11.83 5.70 -6.38
N LEU A 118 -11.85 6.38 -5.25
CA LEU A 118 -10.68 6.86 -4.53
C LEU A 118 -10.80 6.45 -3.07
N ILE A 119 -9.68 6.32 -2.38
CA ILE A 119 -9.65 6.06 -0.94
C ILE A 119 -9.06 7.27 -0.23
N SER A 120 -9.74 7.76 0.81
CA SER A 120 -9.19 8.66 1.81
C SER A 120 -8.95 7.88 3.09
N LEU A 121 -7.73 7.94 3.62
CA LEU A 121 -7.32 7.21 4.82
C LEU A 121 -6.75 8.16 5.85
N GLU A 122 -7.39 8.27 7.00
CA GLU A 122 -6.94 9.18 8.06
C GLU A 122 -5.59 8.77 8.64
N LYS A 123 -5.39 7.48 8.91
CA LYS A 123 -4.22 6.95 9.61
C LYS A 123 -3.11 6.51 8.64
N ASP A 124 -2.02 7.27 8.59
CA ASP A 124 -0.87 6.97 7.70
C ASP A 124 -0.13 5.66 8.05
N ALA A 125 -0.22 5.20 9.30
CA ALA A 125 0.34 3.90 9.69
C ALA A 125 -0.28 2.73 8.89
N LEU A 126 -1.53 2.86 8.46
CA LEU A 126 -2.28 1.86 7.70
C LEU A 126 -2.16 2.05 6.19
N SER A 127 -1.50 3.13 5.72
CA SER A 127 -1.43 3.49 4.30
C SER A 127 -0.85 2.39 3.42
N ARG A 128 0.23 1.73 3.86
CA ARG A 128 0.85 0.63 3.11
C ARG A 128 -0.06 -0.58 2.97
N LEU A 129 -0.80 -0.91 4.03
CA LEU A 129 -1.71 -2.05 4.03
C LEU A 129 -2.89 -1.79 3.09
N VAL A 130 -3.54 -0.63 3.23
CA VAL A 130 -4.69 -0.24 2.39
C VAL A 130 -4.28 -0.07 0.93
N SER A 131 -3.19 0.65 0.65
CA SER A 131 -2.73 0.87 -0.73
C SER A 131 -2.30 -0.41 -1.43
N ARG A 132 -1.74 -1.39 -0.71
CA ARG A 132 -1.40 -2.69 -1.31
C ARG A 132 -2.63 -3.40 -1.87
N VAL A 133 -3.74 -3.40 -1.14
CA VAL A 133 -5.01 -3.99 -1.61
C VAL A 133 -5.60 -3.15 -2.74
N ALA A 134 -5.70 -1.83 -2.54
CA ALA A 134 -6.28 -0.91 -3.52
C ALA A 134 -5.56 -0.92 -4.87
N ASN A 135 -4.23 -1.05 -4.87
CA ASN A 135 -3.42 -1.09 -6.09
C ASN A 135 -3.70 -2.32 -6.97
N GLN A 136 -4.16 -3.45 -6.40
CA GLN A 136 -4.57 -4.62 -7.19
C GLN A 136 -5.75 -4.29 -8.11
N TYR A 137 -6.56 -3.30 -7.71
CA TYR A 137 -7.72 -2.83 -8.44
C TYR A 137 -7.50 -1.45 -9.07
N SER A 138 -6.25 -0.98 -9.18
CA SER A 138 -5.91 0.34 -9.71
C SER A 138 -6.61 1.52 -8.99
N VAL A 139 -6.94 1.36 -7.70
CA VAL A 139 -7.58 2.40 -6.88
C VAL A 139 -6.53 3.19 -6.11
N ARG A 140 -6.59 4.52 -6.20
CA ARG A 140 -5.64 5.42 -5.53
C ARG A 140 -6.02 5.67 -4.07
N THR A 141 -5.03 5.58 -3.18
CA THR A 141 -5.17 5.91 -1.75
C THR A 141 -4.55 7.27 -1.43
N PHE A 142 -5.26 8.09 -0.67
CA PHE A 142 -4.86 9.40 -0.16
C PHE A 142 -4.78 9.37 1.38
N PRO A 143 -3.58 9.13 1.97
CA PRO A 143 -3.39 9.23 3.41
C PRO A 143 -3.43 10.70 3.88
N THR A 144 -4.42 11.08 4.70
CA THR A 144 -4.64 12.48 5.10
C THR A 144 -3.89 12.87 6.37
N ARG A 145 -3.57 11.93 7.26
CA ARG A 145 -2.95 12.18 8.59
C ARG A 145 -3.78 13.10 9.47
N GLY A 146 -5.04 12.75 9.70
CA GLY A 146 -6.01 13.63 10.35
C GLY A 146 -6.55 14.67 9.37
N TYR A 147 -6.61 15.94 9.80
CA TYR A 147 -7.04 17.06 8.95
C TYR A 147 -6.05 17.31 7.79
N PRO A 148 -6.44 17.08 6.53
CA PRO A 148 -5.55 17.31 5.41
C PRO A 148 -5.26 18.81 5.22
N SER A 149 -4.02 19.13 4.87
CA SER A 149 -3.63 20.53 4.57
C SER A 149 -4.37 21.09 3.36
N PHE A 150 -4.40 22.42 3.23
CA PHE A 150 -4.97 23.10 2.07
C PHE A 150 -4.46 22.51 0.74
N SER A 151 -3.13 22.42 0.60
CA SER A 151 -2.49 21.91 -0.60
C SER A 151 -2.83 20.45 -0.88
N TYR A 152 -3.02 19.64 0.16
CA TYR A 152 -3.37 18.23 -0.01
C TYR A 152 -4.77 18.05 -0.61
N VAL A 153 -5.78 18.76 -0.09
CA VAL A 153 -7.14 18.67 -0.65
C VAL A 153 -7.21 19.31 -2.03
N GLN A 154 -6.43 20.35 -2.31
CA GLN A 154 -6.28 20.91 -3.67
C GLN A 154 -5.73 19.87 -4.66
N ILE A 155 -4.72 19.08 -4.27
CA ILE A 155 -4.19 17.99 -5.10
C ILE A 155 -5.29 16.95 -5.36
N MET A 156 -6.07 16.57 -4.34
CA MET A 156 -7.19 15.63 -4.49
C MET A 156 -8.26 16.16 -5.45
N ALA A 157 -8.72 17.39 -5.24
CA ALA A 157 -9.75 18.02 -6.08
C ALA A 157 -9.28 18.19 -7.53
N ASN A 158 -8.03 18.61 -7.74
CA ASN A 158 -7.46 18.74 -9.08
C ASN A 158 -7.31 17.37 -9.76
N TYR A 159 -6.94 16.33 -9.00
CA TYR A 159 -6.90 14.97 -9.52
C TYR A 159 -8.28 14.52 -10.00
N MET A 160 -9.33 14.75 -9.21
CA MET A 160 -10.72 14.43 -9.58
C MET A 160 -11.15 15.18 -10.84
N GLN A 161 -10.82 16.47 -10.95
CA GLN A 161 -11.19 17.29 -12.12
C GLN A 161 -10.45 16.87 -13.40
N THR A 162 -9.13 16.72 -13.32
CA THR A 162 -8.29 16.60 -14.52
C THR A 162 -8.06 15.17 -14.98
N ARG A 163 -8.09 14.20 -14.06
CA ARG A 163 -7.78 12.80 -14.38
C ARG A 163 -9.01 11.93 -14.54
N LEU A 164 -10.14 12.32 -13.94
CA LEU A 164 -11.37 11.51 -13.96
C LEU A 164 -12.39 12.01 -14.98
N ASN A 165 -12.05 13.06 -15.75
CA ASN A 165 -12.89 13.66 -16.79
C ASN A 165 -14.33 13.97 -16.35
N GLY A 166 -14.52 14.37 -15.09
CA GLY A 166 -15.84 14.68 -14.53
C GLY A 166 -16.76 13.47 -14.36
N LYS A 167 -16.23 12.24 -14.37
CA LYS A 167 -17.00 11.03 -14.06
C LYS A 167 -17.39 11.02 -12.57
N PRO A 168 -18.62 10.57 -12.23
CA PRO A 168 -19.02 10.35 -10.84
C PRO A 168 -17.95 9.59 -10.05
N THR A 169 -17.58 10.12 -8.89
CA THR A 169 -16.48 9.57 -8.08
C THR A 169 -16.94 9.29 -6.65
N ILE A 170 -16.71 8.07 -6.17
CA ILE A 170 -16.95 7.70 -4.78
C ILE A 170 -15.60 7.73 -4.04
N LEU A 171 -15.51 8.60 -3.04
CA LEU A 171 -14.37 8.69 -2.14
C LEU A 171 -14.65 7.84 -0.88
N LEU A 172 -14.06 6.66 -0.86
CA LEU A 172 -14.14 5.71 0.25
C LEU A 172 -13.32 6.24 1.43
N TYR A 173 -13.99 6.65 2.50
CA TYR A 173 -13.37 7.25 3.67
C TYR A 173 -13.15 6.22 4.79
N PHE A 174 -11.89 6.13 5.25
CA PHE A 174 -11.45 5.30 6.36
C PHE A 174 -10.84 6.20 7.42
N GLY A 175 -11.61 6.51 8.45
CA GLY A 175 -11.19 7.37 9.56
C GLY A 175 -11.66 6.85 10.91
N ASP A 176 -11.20 7.51 11.95
CA ASP A 176 -11.54 7.15 13.33
C ASP A 176 -13.03 7.48 13.59
N PHE A 177 -13.65 6.72 14.49
CA PHE A 177 -14.97 7.04 15.01
C PHE A 177 -14.82 7.83 16.30
N ASP A 178 -14.52 9.12 16.17
CA ASP A 178 -14.38 10.06 17.26
C ASP A 178 -14.85 11.47 16.82
N PRO A 179 -14.89 12.48 17.72
CA PRO A 179 -15.36 13.82 17.36
C PRO A 179 -14.58 14.47 16.21
N SER A 180 -13.27 14.20 16.12
CA SER A 180 -12.41 14.77 15.08
C SER A 180 -12.53 13.98 13.77
N GLY A 181 -12.54 12.66 13.79
CA GLY A 181 -12.69 11.81 12.61
C GLY A 181 -14.01 12.00 11.87
N VAL A 182 -15.12 12.23 12.58
CA VAL A 182 -16.41 12.58 11.95
C VAL A 182 -16.36 13.99 11.33
N ASP A 183 -15.67 14.93 11.96
CA ASP A 183 -15.51 16.27 11.40
C ASP A 183 -14.55 16.32 10.21
N ILE A 184 -13.50 15.49 10.21
CA ILE A 184 -12.54 15.40 9.09
C ILE A 184 -13.23 14.93 7.82
N GLU A 185 -14.14 13.96 7.92
CA GLU A 185 -14.96 13.51 6.80
C GLU A 185 -15.77 14.67 6.20
N ARG A 186 -16.48 15.42 7.04
CA ARG A 186 -17.28 16.59 6.66
C ARG A 186 -16.43 17.74 6.10
N ASP A 187 -15.31 18.09 6.75
CA ASP A 187 -14.36 19.13 6.27
C ASP A 187 -13.76 18.74 4.92
N LEU A 188 -13.44 17.47 4.72
CA LEU A 188 -12.90 16.95 3.47
C LEU A 188 -13.92 17.10 2.34
N GLU A 189 -15.17 16.69 2.56
CA GLU A 189 -16.26 16.84 1.60
C GLU A 189 -16.49 18.32 1.21
N ASP A 190 -16.65 19.19 2.20
CA ASP A 190 -16.86 20.63 1.99
C ASP A 190 -15.70 21.26 1.21
N ARG A 191 -14.46 20.87 1.52
CA ARG A 191 -13.27 21.41 0.87
C ARG A 191 -13.07 20.87 -0.53
N LEU A 192 -13.37 19.61 -0.78
CA LEU A 192 -13.31 19.05 -2.13
C LEU A 192 -14.29 19.80 -3.05
N GLY A 193 -15.53 20.02 -2.61
CA GLY A 193 -16.52 20.80 -3.34
C GLY A 193 -16.07 22.25 -3.56
N ARG A 194 -15.61 22.92 -2.49
CA ARG A 194 -15.09 24.29 -2.57
C ARG A 194 -13.87 24.43 -3.49
N TYR A 195 -13.07 23.37 -3.62
CA TYR A 195 -11.87 23.35 -4.48
C TYR A 195 -12.15 22.82 -5.90
N GLY A 196 -13.43 22.68 -6.26
CA GLY A 196 -13.88 22.43 -7.63
C GLY A 196 -14.06 20.96 -7.98
N ALA A 197 -13.92 20.03 -7.02
CA ALA A 197 -14.39 18.67 -7.24
C ALA A 197 -15.92 18.71 -7.45
N LYS A 198 -16.39 17.98 -8.45
CA LYS A 198 -17.81 17.90 -8.82
C LYS A 198 -18.19 16.44 -8.94
N ASP A 199 -19.48 16.16 -8.77
CA ASP A 199 -20.06 14.83 -8.96
C ASP A 199 -19.30 13.75 -8.17
N PHE A 200 -19.24 13.95 -6.86
CA PHE A 200 -18.59 13.03 -5.95
C PHE A 200 -19.41 12.79 -4.69
N GLU A 201 -19.17 11.64 -4.06
CA GLU A 201 -19.75 11.25 -2.79
C GLU A 201 -18.61 10.81 -1.86
N VAL A 202 -18.58 11.33 -0.63
CA VAL A 202 -17.70 10.81 0.42
C VAL A 202 -18.48 9.76 1.20
N LYS A 203 -17.96 8.54 1.27
CA LYS A 203 -18.63 7.42 1.92
C LYS A 203 -17.75 6.80 2.99
N ARG A 204 -18.13 6.92 4.27
CA ARG A 204 -17.46 6.20 5.36
C ARG A 204 -17.63 4.69 5.22
N ILE A 205 -16.50 3.99 5.15
CA ILE A 205 -16.45 2.53 4.96
C ILE A 205 -16.09 1.78 6.23
N ALA A 206 -15.26 2.38 7.09
CA ALA A 206 -14.81 1.76 8.33
C ALA A 206 -15.37 2.50 9.55
N LEU A 207 -15.57 1.72 10.62
CA LEU A 207 -16.03 2.19 11.92
C LEU A 207 -17.38 2.92 11.89
N THR A 208 -18.33 2.43 11.08
CA THR A 208 -19.73 2.79 11.28
C THR A 208 -20.24 2.27 12.62
N ALA A 209 -21.26 2.91 13.19
CA ALA A 209 -21.83 2.48 14.47
C ALA A 209 -22.32 1.01 14.44
N GLU A 210 -22.77 0.53 13.29
CA GLU A 210 -23.14 -0.87 13.08
C GLU A 210 -21.94 -1.81 13.11
N GLN A 211 -20.86 -1.47 12.38
CA GLN A 211 -19.62 -2.27 12.39
C GLN A 211 -18.97 -2.33 13.78
N ILE A 212 -18.99 -1.23 14.53
CA ILE A 212 -18.44 -1.19 15.90
C ILE A 212 -19.17 -2.21 16.79
N ARG A 213 -20.51 -2.27 16.70
CA ARG A 213 -21.31 -3.27 17.43
C ARG A 213 -21.08 -4.68 16.91
N HIS A 214 -21.09 -4.87 15.59
CA HIS A 214 -20.96 -6.19 14.96
C HIS A 214 -19.63 -6.86 15.28
N TYR A 215 -18.52 -6.11 15.20
CA TYR A 215 -17.18 -6.63 15.50
C TYR A 215 -16.80 -6.52 16.98
N SER A 216 -17.71 -6.04 17.84
CA SER A 216 -17.48 -5.86 19.28
C SER A 216 -16.16 -5.11 19.58
N LEU A 217 -15.91 -4.04 18.83
CA LEU A 217 -14.65 -3.29 18.93
C LEU A 217 -14.58 -2.59 20.29
N PRO A 218 -13.39 -2.57 20.94
CA PRO A 218 -13.25 -1.98 22.27
C PRO A 218 -13.43 -0.46 22.20
N PRO A 219 -14.48 0.10 22.83
CA PRO A 219 -14.69 1.54 22.84
C PRO A 219 -13.73 2.21 23.83
N MET A 220 -13.36 3.45 23.52
CA MET A 220 -12.70 4.36 24.45
C MET A 220 -13.63 5.52 24.79
N PRO A 221 -13.52 6.12 26.00
CA PRO A 221 -14.24 7.34 26.32
C PRO A 221 -13.84 8.46 25.36
N VAL A 222 -14.81 9.31 25.00
CA VAL A 222 -14.56 10.45 24.12
C VAL A 222 -13.61 11.42 24.82
N LYS A 223 -12.60 11.89 24.07
CA LYS A 223 -11.66 12.87 24.58
C LYS A 223 -12.34 14.21 24.79
N ARG A 224 -12.72 14.51 26.04
CA ARG A 224 -13.45 15.74 26.43
C ARG A 224 -12.74 17.05 26.12
N SER A 225 -11.42 17.02 25.91
CA SER A 225 -10.68 18.21 25.48
C SER A 225 -10.91 18.56 24.02
N ASP A 226 -11.54 17.68 23.23
CA ASP A 226 -11.94 18.01 21.87
C ASP A 226 -13.13 18.98 21.91
N ALA A 227 -13.01 20.10 21.19
CA ALA A 227 -14.05 21.12 21.12
C ALA A 227 -15.38 20.59 20.55
N ARG A 228 -15.35 19.45 19.85
CA ARG A 228 -16.51 18.80 19.23
C ARG A 228 -17.06 17.65 20.07
N ALA A 229 -16.47 17.38 21.24
CA ALA A 229 -16.87 16.26 22.07
C ALA A 229 -18.35 16.33 22.47
N GLU A 230 -18.86 17.52 22.82
CA GLU A 230 -20.24 17.68 23.28
C GLU A 230 -21.26 17.32 22.19
N SER A 231 -21.10 17.84 20.97
CA SER A 231 -22.00 17.54 19.86
C SER A 231 -21.88 16.10 19.38
N PHE A 232 -20.68 15.53 19.40
CA PHE A 232 -20.45 14.12 19.11
C PHE A 232 -21.15 13.23 20.13
N MET A 233 -20.95 13.47 21.44
CA MET A 233 -21.57 12.67 22.50
C MET A 233 -23.09 12.76 22.48
N ALA A 234 -23.66 13.91 22.11
CA ALA A 234 -25.11 14.06 21.95
C ALA A 234 -25.70 13.15 20.85
N THR A 235 -24.90 12.81 19.83
CA THR A 235 -25.35 12.03 18.66
C THR A 235 -24.94 10.56 18.75
N HIS A 236 -23.75 10.28 19.26
CA HIS A 236 -23.09 8.97 19.22
C HIS A 236 -22.80 8.37 20.60
N GLY A 237 -23.00 9.14 21.68
CA GLY A 237 -22.67 8.74 23.05
C GLY A 237 -21.19 8.90 23.39
N ASP A 238 -20.81 8.51 24.61
CA ASP A 238 -19.44 8.60 25.14
C ASP A 238 -18.59 7.39 24.72
N SER A 239 -18.51 7.14 23.41
CA SER A 239 -17.78 6.00 22.85
C SER A 239 -17.08 6.39 21.55
N SER A 240 -15.76 6.32 21.53
CA SER A 240 -14.90 6.49 20.36
C SER A 240 -14.12 5.21 20.04
N VAL A 241 -13.82 4.98 18.77
CA VAL A 241 -13.03 3.83 18.30
C VAL A 241 -12.01 4.32 17.28
N GLU A 242 -10.74 3.97 17.46
CA GLU A 242 -9.68 4.24 16.48
C GLU A 242 -9.66 3.18 15.39
N LEU A 243 -9.26 3.55 14.16
CA LEU A 243 -9.13 2.64 13.03
C LEU A 243 -8.12 1.52 13.29
N ASP A 244 -7.11 1.78 14.12
CA ASP A 244 -6.13 0.79 14.57
C ASP A 244 -6.73 -0.32 15.46
N ALA A 245 -7.97 -0.14 15.96
CA ALA A 245 -8.68 -1.18 16.70
C ALA A 245 -9.25 -2.29 15.81
N LEU A 246 -9.34 -2.05 14.49
CA LEU A 246 -9.74 -3.09 13.53
C LEU A 246 -8.62 -4.10 13.31
N ASP A 247 -9.00 -5.37 13.21
CA ASP A 247 -8.05 -6.40 12.76
C ASP A 247 -7.52 -6.04 11.35
N PRO A 248 -6.19 -6.12 11.12
CA PRO A 248 -5.62 -5.78 9.83
C PRO A 248 -6.11 -6.62 8.65
N ASN A 249 -6.50 -7.88 8.85
CA ASN A 249 -7.07 -8.70 7.78
C ASN A 249 -8.51 -8.25 7.49
N LEU A 250 -9.28 -8.00 8.54
CA LEU A 250 -10.63 -7.45 8.40
C LEU A 250 -10.63 -6.11 7.65
N LEU A 251 -9.67 -5.21 7.95
CA LEU A 251 -9.54 -3.94 7.21
C LEU A 251 -9.22 -4.18 5.72
N GLN A 252 -8.35 -5.14 5.40
CA GLN A 252 -8.05 -5.50 4.00
C GLN A 252 -9.28 -6.04 3.29
N GLU A 253 -10.04 -6.94 3.94
CA GLU A 253 -11.29 -7.48 3.42
C GLU A 253 -12.35 -6.38 3.20
N MET A 254 -12.47 -5.42 4.12
CA MET A 254 -13.39 -4.29 3.94
C MET A 254 -13.01 -3.44 2.72
N VAL A 255 -11.72 -3.14 2.54
CA VAL A 255 -11.22 -2.38 1.38
C VAL A 255 -11.53 -3.13 0.10
N GLU A 256 -11.16 -4.40 0.02
CA GLU A 256 -11.36 -5.24 -1.16
C GLU A 256 -12.85 -5.39 -1.50
N LYS A 257 -13.67 -5.79 -0.52
CA LYS A 257 -15.10 -5.97 -0.71
C LYS A 257 -15.77 -4.70 -1.23
N THR A 258 -15.46 -3.55 -0.62
CA THR A 258 -16.05 -2.27 -1.03
C THR A 258 -15.65 -1.89 -2.46
N ILE A 259 -14.41 -2.17 -2.86
CA ILE A 259 -13.97 -1.94 -4.24
C ILE A 259 -14.74 -2.86 -5.19
N LEU A 260 -14.81 -4.16 -4.90
CA LEU A 260 -15.49 -5.16 -5.73
C LEU A 260 -16.99 -4.85 -5.91
N GLU A 261 -17.68 -4.39 -4.86
CA GLU A 261 -19.10 -4.00 -4.90
C GLU A 261 -19.37 -2.85 -5.89
N ASN A 262 -18.36 -2.04 -6.20
CA ASN A 262 -18.46 -0.90 -7.12
C ASN A 262 -17.86 -1.20 -8.51
N ILE A 263 -17.44 -2.44 -8.76
CA ILE A 263 -16.97 -2.88 -10.06
C ILE A 263 -18.12 -3.51 -10.85
N ASP A 264 -18.40 -2.95 -12.03
CA ASP A 264 -19.15 -3.66 -13.07
C ASP A 264 -18.26 -4.76 -13.64
N ALA A 265 -18.55 -6.00 -13.23
CA ALA A 265 -17.77 -7.18 -13.60
C ALA A 265 -17.75 -7.42 -15.12
N HIS A 266 -18.83 -7.10 -15.84
CA HIS A 266 -18.86 -7.30 -17.29
C HIS A 266 -17.88 -6.35 -17.99
N LYS A 267 -17.91 -5.06 -17.63
CA LYS A 267 -16.98 -4.05 -18.17
C LYS A 267 -15.55 -4.29 -17.72
N TRP A 268 -15.35 -4.71 -16.48
CA TRP A 268 -14.02 -5.04 -15.96
C TRP A 268 -13.39 -6.19 -16.75
N ASN A 269 -14.13 -7.29 -16.90
CA ASN A 269 -13.66 -8.45 -17.64
C ASN A 269 -13.46 -8.14 -19.13
N ALA A 270 -14.28 -7.25 -19.73
CA ALA A 270 -14.06 -6.78 -21.10
C ALA A 270 -12.74 -5.99 -21.22
N ARG A 271 -12.43 -5.12 -20.25
CA ARG A 271 -11.17 -4.37 -20.20
C ARG A 271 -9.96 -5.29 -20.00
N VAL A 272 -10.06 -6.30 -19.13
CA VAL A 272 -9.01 -7.33 -18.94
C VAL A 272 -8.71 -8.05 -20.25
N ARG A 273 -9.74 -8.59 -20.93
CA ARG A 273 -9.58 -9.25 -22.24
C ARG A 273 -8.95 -8.34 -23.29
N LYS A 274 -9.31 -7.05 -23.29
CA LYS A 274 -8.72 -6.06 -24.20
C LYS A 274 -7.21 -5.87 -23.92
N ILE A 275 -6.83 -5.79 -22.65
CA ILE A 275 -5.41 -5.67 -22.25
C ILE A 275 -4.66 -6.93 -22.68
N GLU A 276 -5.18 -8.13 -22.41
CA GLU A 276 -4.55 -9.40 -22.81
C GLU A 276 -4.35 -9.50 -24.34
N ASN A 277 -5.35 -9.12 -25.12
CA ASN A 277 -5.25 -9.10 -26.58
C ASN A 277 -4.19 -8.10 -27.07
N LEU A 278 -4.11 -6.91 -26.46
CA LEU A 278 -3.10 -5.91 -26.80
C LEU A 278 -1.70 -6.35 -26.36
N GLN A 279 -1.57 -6.99 -25.19
CA GLN A 279 -0.31 -7.58 -24.73
C GLN A 279 0.20 -8.63 -25.72
N LYS A 280 -0.69 -9.52 -26.20
CA LYS A 280 -0.35 -10.49 -27.24
C LYS A 280 0.07 -9.80 -28.53
N TRP A 281 -0.68 -8.79 -28.98
CA TRP A 281 -0.34 -8.03 -30.17
C TRP A 281 1.03 -7.32 -30.06
N ILE A 282 1.35 -6.72 -28.90
CA ILE A 282 2.66 -6.10 -28.65
C ILE A 282 3.76 -7.17 -28.67
N LYS A 283 3.53 -8.33 -28.04
CA LYS A 283 4.47 -9.45 -28.05
C LYS A 283 4.78 -9.91 -29.47
N ASP A 284 3.75 -10.17 -30.27
CA ASP A 284 3.90 -10.60 -31.67
C ASP A 284 4.69 -9.53 -32.48
N LYS A 285 4.44 -8.24 -32.25
CA LYS A 285 5.17 -7.14 -32.90
C LYS A 285 6.63 -7.06 -32.47
N LEU A 286 6.95 -7.37 -31.21
CA LEU A 286 8.33 -7.39 -30.71
C LEU A 286 9.11 -8.58 -31.27
N GLU A 287 8.47 -9.75 -31.38
CA GLU A 287 9.07 -10.93 -32.02
C GLU A 287 9.34 -10.71 -33.52
N ASP A 288 8.45 -10.00 -34.23
CA ASP A 288 8.67 -9.60 -35.62
C ASP A 288 9.91 -8.69 -35.77
N ILE A 289 10.09 -7.74 -34.84
CA ILE A 289 11.23 -6.81 -34.85
C ILE A 289 12.54 -7.55 -34.55
N GLU A 290 12.53 -8.49 -33.61
CA GLU A 290 13.70 -9.31 -33.27
C GLU A 290 14.20 -10.08 -34.49
N LYS A 291 13.30 -10.75 -35.23
CA LYS A 291 13.68 -11.49 -36.44
C LYS A 291 14.33 -10.60 -37.50
N VAL A 292 13.81 -9.39 -37.71
CA VAL A 292 14.38 -8.45 -38.68
C VAL A 292 15.79 -8.02 -38.26
N ILE A 293 16.02 -7.81 -36.96
CA ILE A 293 17.34 -7.45 -36.44
C ILE A 293 18.32 -8.62 -36.60
N ASP A 294 17.90 -9.84 -36.28
CA ASP A 294 18.74 -11.04 -36.41
C ASP A 294 19.11 -11.31 -37.88
N ASP A 295 18.14 -11.19 -38.80
CA ASP A 295 18.34 -11.34 -40.25
C ASP A 295 19.34 -10.28 -40.80
N GLU A 296 19.26 -9.03 -40.33
CA GLU A 296 20.20 -7.96 -40.72
C GLU A 296 21.62 -8.21 -40.18
N ILE A 297 21.76 -8.74 -38.97
CA ILE A 297 23.07 -9.06 -38.37
C ILE A 297 23.72 -10.23 -39.12
N GLU A 298 22.99 -11.32 -39.38
CA GLU A 298 23.51 -12.46 -40.17
C GLU A 298 23.98 -12.00 -41.57
N SER A 299 23.22 -11.10 -42.21
CA SER A 299 23.59 -10.58 -43.54
C SER A 299 24.87 -9.73 -43.57
N LEU A 300 25.25 -9.13 -42.43
CA LEU A 300 26.46 -8.32 -42.28
C LEU A 300 27.70 -9.16 -41.91
N GLU A 301 27.50 -10.31 -41.26
CA GLU A 301 28.58 -11.25 -40.93
C GLU A 301 28.98 -12.15 -42.11
N ASP A 302 28.05 -12.39 -43.05
CA ASP A 302 28.28 -13.16 -44.28
C ASP A 302 28.91 -12.36 -45.45
N SER A 303 29.20 -11.06 -45.26
CA SER A 303 29.76 -10.13 -46.27
C SER A 303 31.13 -9.57 -45.90
#